data_AF-A0A090KR94-F1
#
_entry.id   AF-A0A090KR94-F1
#
_cell.length_a   1.000
_cell.length_b   1.000
_cell.length_c   1.000
_cell.angle_alpha   90.00
_cell.angle_beta   90.00
_cell.angle_gamma   90.00
#
_symmetry.space_group_name_H-M   'P 1'
#
loop_
_entity.id
_entity.type
_entity.pdbx_description
1 polymer ?
#
loop_
_entity_poly.entity_id
_entity_poly.type
_entity_poly.pdbx_seq_one_letter_code
_entity_poly.pdbx_strand_id
1 'polypeptide(L)'
;MVKLIFNLFIIYCFLLKTIQSKDIICESCFASCKLYRDGSFDIKNCDCANKEICYGEACYAKIETFPDEKVATIQKGCITEVPGGLEGCYHNGQTESTHCYCTSDKCNIGSKLNNFKANKLPIVECCDCSESNGNKCNEIKCDKTCKGNYCVADLEGNDQGCGYGIPRLAMFLRMIDYIKWQGSTICSRYQAGNTVINGCTCTSPTGNCNEMAKMREYQNKNVILRNLDNQHYCYSLHQKSTKPFKTNVFKKSETCEGQYCFFSITTTELTIESEEYHDALTSSTNFIGTTRPYYEILAGCLKVDNDEKLNIGCTREYNGSKNNSTISKQCICDSHLCNYEYFVEMYSNTTVTSKIKALAESSGIFKQRHRTNKNSQVKNDSIIIENSNDIGFSSTSSTFGCYYIFLFVIFYLIIGIELI
;
A
#
# COMPACT_ATOMS: atom_id res chain seq x y z
N MET A 1 3.20 -24.17 -44.59
CA MET A 1 3.80 -23.66 -43.35
C MET A 1 2.88 -22.73 -42.53
N VAL A 2 2.22 -21.73 -43.14
CA VAL A 2 1.36 -20.73 -42.44
C VAL A 2 0.38 -21.33 -41.42
N LYS A 3 -0.34 -22.41 -41.76
CA LYS A 3 -1.24 -23.11 -40.81
C LYS A 3 -0.54 -23.64 -39.55
N LEU A 4 0.72 -24.07 -39.65
CA LEU A 4 1.49 -24.59 -38.51
C LEU A 4 1.86 -23.45 -37.55
N ILE A 5 2.32 -22.32 -38.10
CA ILE A 5 2.68 -21.12 -37.33
C ILE A 5 1.43 -20.54 -36.64
N PHE A 6 0.30 -20.48 -37.35
CA PHE A 6 -0.97 -20.03 -36.79
C PHE A 6 -1.47 -20.93 -35.64
N ASN A 7 -1.37 -22.25 -35.79
CA ASN A 7 -1.72 -23.19 -34.73
C ASN A 7 -0.78 -23.08 -33.52
N LEU A 8 0.53 -22.91 -33.74
CA LEU A 8 1.51 -22.66 -32.67
C LEU A 8 1.21 -21.36 -31.92
N PHE A 9 0.85 -20.29 -32.64
CA PHE A 9 0.44 -19.02 -32.03
C PHE A 9 -0.84 -19.17 -31.19
N ILE A 10 -1.85 -19.90 -31.68
CA ILE A 10 -3.06 -20.20 -30.90
C ILE A 10 -2.73 -21.00 -29.64
N ILE A 11 -1.91 -22.05 -29.74
CA ILE A 11 -1.48 -22.86 -28.60
C ILE A 11 -0.70 -22.00 -27.59
N TYR A 12 0.20 -21.14 -28.05
CA TYR A 12 0.96 -20.21 -27.20
C TYR A 12 0.05 -19.18 -26.51
N CYS A 13 -0.94 -18.61 -27.21
CA CYS A 13 -1.94 -17.73 -26.61
C CYS A 13 -2.87 -18.46 -25.61
N PHE A 14 -3.15 -19.74 -25.80
CA PHE A 14 -3.85 -20.58 -24.82
C PHE A 14 -2.98 -20.85 -23.59
N LEU A 15 -1.69 -21.17 -23.78
CA LEU A 15 -0.74 -21.41 -22.69
C LEU A 15 -0.47 -20.14 -21.86
N LEU A 16 -0.39 -18.98 -22.50
CA LEU A 16 -0.31 -17.67 -21.82
C LEU A 16 -1.56 -17.38 -20.98
N LYS A 17 -2.75 -17.81 -21.42
CA LYS A 17 -3.98 -17.69 -20.61
C LYS A 17 -4.04 -18.66 -19.43
N THR A 18 -3.24 -19.73 -19.43
CA THR A 18 -3.20 -20.69 -18.31
C THR A 18 -2.22 -20.33 -17.20
N ILE A 19 -1.51 -19.20 -17.29
CA ILE A 19 -0.89 -18.57 -16.10
C ILE A 19 -1.97 -17.82 -15.31
N GLN A 20 -3.01 -18.54 -14.89
CA GLN A 20 -3.83 -18.08 -13.77
C GLN A 20 -2.95 -18.17 -12.53
N SER A 21 -2.81 -17.06 -11.80
CA SER A 21 -2.30 -17.09 -10.43
C SER A 21 -3.12 -18.12 -9.66
N LYS A 22 -2.46 -19.16 -9.15
CA LYS A 22 -3.13 -20.22 -8.41
C LYS A 22 -3.53 -19.63 -7.06
N ASP A 23 -4.82 -19.37 -6.86
CA ASP A 23 -5.34 -19.01 -5.54
C ASP A 23 -4.88 -20.04 -4.50
N ILE A 24 -4.21 -19.55 -3.45
CA ILE A 24 -3.76 -20.35 -2.31
C ILE A 24 -4.84 -20.38 -1.23
N ILE A 25 -4.82 -21.44 -0.42
CA ILE A 25 -5.73 -21.61 0.71
C ILE A 25 -5.12 -20.95 1.94
N CYS A 26 -5.86 -20.09 2.64
CA CYS A 26 -5.42 -19.48 3.90
C CYS A 26 -6.38 -19.78 5.04
N GLU A 27 -5.89 -19.80 6.28
CA GLU A 27 -6.76 -19.79 7.45
C GLU A 27 -7.42 -18.40 7.59
N SER A 28 -8.72 -18.39 7.89
CA SER A 28 -9.54 -17.19 8.10
C SER A 28 -10.17 -17.31 9.48
N CYS A 29 -9.80 -16.43 10.41
CA CYS A 29 -10.33 -16.47 11.77
C CYS A 29 -10.05 -15.19 12.55
N PHE A 30 -10.80 -15.02 13.64
CA PHE A 30 -10.49 -14.10 14.72
C PHE A 30 -10.41 -14.87 16.05
N ALA A 31 -9.51 -14.47 16.93
CA ALA A 31 -9.45 -14.94 18.31
C ALA A 31 -8.84 -13.91 19.26
N SER A 32 -9.26 -14.01 20.52
CA SER A 32 -8.66 -13.33 21.67
C SER A 32 -8.12 -14.37 22.64
N CYS A 33 -7.02 -14.05 23.30
CA CYS A 33 -6.30 -14.96 24.18
C CYS A 33 -5.50 -14.18 25.24
N LYS A 34 -4.95 -14.89 26.21
CA LYS A 34 -4.21 -14.29 27.33
C LYS A 34 -2.79 -13.91 26.93
N LEU A 35 -2.39 -12.70 27.29
CA LEU A 35 -1.01 -12.23 27.27
C LEU A 35 -0.36 -12.51 28.64
N TYR A 36 0.87 -13.00 28.63
CA TYR A 36 1.70 -13.26 29.80
C TYR A 36 2.59 -12.05 30.13
N ARG A 37 3.16 -12.03 31.34
CA ARG A 37 3.95 -10.88 31.84
C ARG A 37 5.26 -10.63 31.09
N ASP A 38 5.72 -11.60 30.30
CA ASP A 38 6.91 -11.50 29.45
C ASP A 38 6.59 -11.00 28.02
N GLY A 39 5.35 -10.60 27.76
CA GLY A 39 4.86 -10.17 26.44
C GLY A 39 4.58 -11.33 25.48
N SER A 40 4.79 -12.59 25.90
CA SER A 40 4.35 -13.75 25.12
C SER A 40 2.85 -14.01 25.33
N PHE A 41 2.22 -14.73 24.40
CA PHE A 41 0.80 -15.10 24.49
C PHE A 41 0.61 -16.60 24.22
N ASP A 42 -0.55 -17.13 24.60
CA ASP A 42 -0.89 -18.54 24.43
C ASP A 42 -1.16 -18.91 22.97
N ILE A 43 -0.09 -19.11 22.18
CA ILE A 43 -0.15 -19.40 20.75
C ILE A 43 -1.18 -20.49 20.42
N LYS A 44 -1.31 -21.55 21.23
CA LYS A 44 -2.26 -22.65 20.95
C LYS A 44 -3.72 -22.18 20.96
N ASN A 45 -4.06 -21.29 21.89
CA ASN A 45 -5.39 -20.71 21.99
C ASN A 45 -5.59 -19.50 21.05
N CYS A 46 -4.54 -18.73 20.78
CA CYS A 46 -4.59 -17.58 19.86
C CYS A 46 -4.64 -17.98 18.37
N ASP A 47 -3.96 -19.06 17.96
CA ASP A 47 -3.70 -19.38 16.54
C ASP A 47 -4.97 -19.64 15.72
N CYS A 48 -6.10 -19.95 16.37
CA CYS A 48 -7.43 -20.09 15.77
C CYS A 48 -7.54 -20.98 14.50
N ALA A 49 -6.54 -21.82 14.25
CA ALA A 49 -6.40 -22.60 13.01
C ALA A 49 -7.48 -23.69 12.86
N ASN A 50 -7.78 -24.03 11.61
CA ASN A 50 -8.79 -24.97 11.16
C ASN A 50 -10.24 -24.58 11.49
N LYS A 51 -10.52 -23.27 11.68
CA LYS A 51 -11.88 -22.75 11.87
C LYS A 51 -12.57 -22.45 10.54
N GLU A 52 -12.06 -21.47 9.80
CA GLU A 52 -12.56 -21.11 8.47
C GLU A 52 -11.38 -20.95 7.50
N ILE A 53 -11.67 -20.95 6.20
CA ILE A 53 -10.67 -20.74 5.15
C ILE A 53 -11.11 -19.67 4.16
N CYS A 54 -10.12 -19.04 3.53
CA CYS A 54 -10.31 -18.16 2.37
C CYS A 54 -9.36 -18.57 1.24
N TYR A 55 -9.63 -18.04 0.04
CA TYR A 55 -8.80 -18.23 -1.15
C TYR A 55 -8.28 -16.86 -1.61
N GLY A 56 -6.98 -16.76 -1.91
CA GLY A 56 -6.35 -15.50 -2.30
C GLY A 56 -4.96 -15.68 -2.88
N GLU A 57 -4.24 -14.57 -3.07
CA GLU A 57 -2.90 -14.56 -3.68
C GLU A 57 -1.79 -14.68 -2.63
N ALA A 58 -2.08 -14.22 -1.40
CA ALA A 58 -1.26 -14.43 -0.22
C ALA A 58 -2.15 -14.55 1.04
N CYS A 59 -1.57 -15.07 2.13
CA CYS A 59 -2.23 -15.14 3.44
C CYS A 59 -1.66 -14.08 4.38
N TYR A 60 -2.47 -13.64 5.35
CA TYR A 60 -1.99 -12.80 6.45
C TYR A 60 -2.38 -13.35 7.83
N ALA A 61 -1.62 -12.92 8.84
CA ALA A 61 -2.01 -12.95 10.25
C ALA A 61 -1.57 -11.64 10.91
N LYS A 62 -2.50 -10.92 11.52
CA LYS A 62 -2.24 -9.72 12.33
C LYS A 62 -2.40 -10.08 13.80
N ILE A 63 -1.48 -9.60 14.61
CA ILE A 63 -1.41 -9.85 16.04
C ILE A 63 -1.31 -8.50 16.73
N GLU A 64 -2.29 -8.15 17.55
CA GLU A 64 -2.26 -6.97 18.41
C GLU A 64 -2.25 -7.40 19.87
N THR A 65 -1.25 -6.95 20.63
CA THR A 65 -1.12 -7.21 22.07
C THR A 65 -1.46 -5.98 22.88
N PHE A 66 -2.16 -6.17 23.99
CA PHE A 66 -2.63 -5.13 24.88
C PHE A 66 -2.07 -5.41 26.29
N PRO A 67 -0.92 -4.81 26.66
CA PRO A 67 -0.19 -5.16 27.88
C PRO A 67 -0.94 -4.89 29.18
N ASP A 68 -1.69 -3.80 29.26
CA ASP A 68 -2.37 -3.36 30.48
C ASP A 68 -3.57 -4.29 30.79
N GLU A 69 -4.38 -4.56 29.77
CA GLU A 69 -5.52 -5.49 29.78
C GLU A 69 -5.10 -6.96 29.79
N LYS A 70 -3.83 -7.26 29.46
CA LYS A 70 -3.24 -8.61 29.38
C LYS A 70 -3.92 -9.51 28.35
N VAL A 71 -4.30 -8.92 27.21
CA VAL A 71 -4.95 -9.58 26.08
C VAL A 71 -4.03 -9.59 24.87
N ALA A 72 -4.09 -10.65 24.08
CA ALA A 72 -3.60 -10.65 22.70
C ALA A 72 -4.75 -11.04 21.77
N THR A 73 -4.78 -10.45 20.57
CA THR A 73 -5.74 -10.78 19.53
C THR A 73 -5.02 -11.23 18.27
N ILE A 74 -5.62 -12.16 17.54
CA ILE A 74 -5.14 -12.60 16.23
C ILE A 74 -6.29 -12.51 15.23
N GLN A 75 -6.04 -11.83 14.10
CA GLN A 75 -6.92 -11.77 12.95
C GLN A 75 -6.21 -12.35 11.72
N LYS A 76 -6.81 -13.34 11.07
CA LYS A 76 -6.27 -14.02 9.90
C LYS A 76 -7.23 -13.98 8.73
N GLY A 77 -6.66 -13.93 7.54
CA GLY A 77 -7.40 -14.00 6.29
C GLY A 77 -6.48 -14.00 5.08
N CYS A 78 -7.03 -13.53 3.96
CA CYS A 78 -6.38 -13.49 2.66
C CYS A 78 -6.06 -12.06 2.27
N ILE A 79 -4.97 -11.88 1.55
CA ILE A 79 -4.54 -10.61 0.98
C ILE A 79 -4.20 -10.77 -0.50
N THR A 80 -4.40 -9.73 -1.30
CA THR A 80 -4.12 -9.77 -2.76
C THR A 80 -2.65 -9.53 -3.13
N GLU A 81 -1.83 -9.08 -2.18
CA GLU A 81 -0.42 -8.72 -2.41
C GLU A 81 0.30 -8.70 -1.05
N VAL A 82 1.56 -9.14 -1.00
CA VAL A 82 2.38 -9.07 0.21
C VAL A 82 2.96 -7.65 0.37
N PRO A 83 2.59 -6.88 1.41
CA PRO A 83 3.10 -5.52 1.60
C PRO A 83 4.61 -5.52 1.84
N GLY A 84 5.35 -4.64 1.16
CA GLY A 84 6.81 -4.58 1.27
C GLY A 84 7.57 -5.72 0.57
N GLY A 85 6.86 -6.69 -0.03
CA GLY A 85 7.44 -7.88 -0.67
C GLY A 85 8.06 -8.88 0.32
N LEU A 86 7.75 -8.76 1.61
CA LEU A 86 8.41 -9.50 2.68
C LEU A 86 7.49 -10.54 3.33
N GLU A 87 7.86 -11.81 3.18
CA GLU A 87 7.24 -12.92 3.91
C GLU A 87 7.79 -13.05 5.34
N GLY A 88 6.99 -13.65 6.21
CA GLY A 88 7.24 -13.76 7.64
C GLY A 88 6.55 -12.64 8.42
N CYS A 89 6.92 -12.50 9.69
CA CYS A 89 6.31 -11.56 10.63
C CYS A 89 7.18 -10.33 10.86
N TYR A 90 6.59 -9.15 10.95
CA TYR A 90 7.28 -7.90 11.25
C TYR A 90 6.40 -7.03 12.15
N HIS A 91 7.01 -6.22 13.01
CA HIS A 91 6.28 -5.17 13.72
C HIS A 91 5.68 -4.15 12.73
N ASN A 92 4.56 -3.53 13.09
CA ASN A 92 3.83 -2.57 12.26
C ASN A 92 3.85 -1.17 12.91
N GLY A 93 5.05 -0.61 12.96
CA GLY A 93 5.40 0.68 13.56
C GLY A 93 5.63 0.65 15.07
N GLN A 94 5.03 -0.30 15.80
CA GLN A 94 5.12 -0.44 17.25
C GLN A 94 5.31 -1.93 17.62
N THR A 95 5.84 -2.20 18.81
CA THR A 95 6.15 -3.56 19.28
C THR A 95 4.89 -4.42 19.50
N GLU A 96 3.78 -3.76 19.82
CA GLU A 96 2.49 -4.34 20.19
C GLU A 96 1.71 -4.86 18.97
N SER A 97 2.01 -4.34 17.78
CA SER A 97 1.37 -4.67 16.51
C SER A 97 2.34 -5.47 15.64
N THR A 98 2.02 -6.73 15.34
CA THR A 98 2.83 -7.61 14.48
C THR A 98 1.99 -8.10 13.31
N HIS A 99 2.44 -7.84 12.09
CA HIS A 99 1.83 -8.29 10.85
C HIS A 99 2.68 -9.38 10.21
N CYS A 100 2.06 -10.48 9.81
CA CYS A 100 2.68 -11.60 9.13
C CYS A 100 2.05 -11.85 7.77
N TYR A 101 2.89 -12.15 6.77
CA TYR A 101 2.46 -12.43 5.40
C TYR A 101 3.19 -13.66 4.82
N CYS A 102 2.54 -14.42 3.95
CA CYS A 102 3.16 -15.58 3.29
C CYS A 102 2.38 -16.06 2.04
N THR A 103 3.03 -16.77 1.11
CA THR A 103 2.45 -17.13 -0.21
C THR A 103 2.19 -18.63 -0.45
N SER A 104 2.16 -19.47 0.59
CA SER A 104 1.94 -20.93 0.44
C SER A 104 0.67 -21.44 1.13
N ASP A 105 0.18 -22.61 0.70
CA ASP A 105 -1.07 -23.19 1.21
C ASP A 105 -1.05 -23.39 2.74
N LYS A 106 -2.04 -22.80 3.42
CA LYS A 106 -2.23 -22.71 4.87
C LYS A 106 -0.96 -22.25 5.60
N CYS A 107 -0.26 -21.26 5.05
CA CYS A 107 1.00 -20.78 5.63
C CYS A 107 0.81 -19.94 6.89
N ASN A 108 -0.34 -19.27 7.07
CA ASN A 108 -0.60 -18.35 8.15
C ASN A 108 -0.98 -19.02 9.50
N ILE A 109 -0.47 -20.22 9.78
CA ILE A 109 -0.53 -20.88 11.09
C ILE A 109 0.74 -20.60 11.89
N GLY A 110 0.61 -20.50 13.21
CA GLY A 110 1.68 -20.09 14.11
C GLY A 110 2.93 -20.96 13.96
N SER A 111 2.79 -22.27 13.83
CA SER A 111 3.92 -23.20 13.65
C SER A 111 4.72 -22.97 12.36
N LYS A 112 4.11 -22.45 11.29
CA LYS A 112 4.80 -22.08 10.04
C LYS A 112 5.35 -20.66 10.07
N LEU A 113 4.70 -19.74 10.79
CA LEU A 113 5.12 -18.35 10.97
C LEU A 113 6.02 -18.14 12.22
N ASN A 114 6.86 -19.11 12.58
CA ASN A 114 7.79 -19.02 13.73
C ASN A 114 7.11 -18.56 15.04
N ASN A 115 5.91 -19.09 15.30
CA ASN A 115 5.02 -18.70 16.41
C ASN A 115 4.74 -17.19 16.48
N PHE A 116 4.56 -16.56 15.32
CA PHE A 116 4.29 -15.13 15.14
C PHE A 116 5.40 -14.19 15.62
N LYS A 117 6.62 -14.71 15.88
CA LYS A 117 7.75 -13.88 16.29
C LYS A 117 8.23 -13.00 15.15
N ALA A 118 8.26 -11.69 15.38
CA ALA A 118 8.77 -10.73 14.42
C ALA A 118 10.23 -11.03 14.02
N ASN A 119 10.49 -10.97 12.72
CA ASN A 119 11.81 -11.04 12.12
C ASN A 119 12.62 -9.80 12.49
N LYS A 120 13.93 -9.97 12.70
CA LYS A 120 14.83 -8.86 13.01
C LYS A 120 15.10 -8.04 11.76
N LEU A 121 14.87 -6.74 11.85
CA LEU A 121 15.35 -5.73 10.92
C LEU A 121 16.56 -4.98 11.53
N PRO A 122 17.37 -4.28 10.70
CA PRO A 122 18.44 -3.42 11.21
C PRO A 122 17.92 -2.41 12.25
N ILE A 123 18.75 -2.09 13.25
CA ILE A 123 18.41 -1.11 14.29
C ILE A 123 19.12 0.20 13.97
N VAL A 124 18.39 1.31 14.05
CA VAL A 124 18.88 2.68 13.97
C VAL A 124 18.66 3.39 15.31
N GLU A 125 19.45 4.44 15.54
CA GLU A 125 19.30 5.34 16.69
C GLU A 125 18.83 6.72 16.19
N CYS A 126 17.75 7.21 16.80
CA CYS A 126 17.01 8.39 16.37
C CYS A 126 16.97 9.43 17.48
N CYS A 127 16.81 10.71 17.16
CA CYS A 127 16.33 11.67 18.17
C CYS A 127 14.92 11.25 18.60
N ASP A 128 14.65 11.35 19.90
CA ASP A 128 13.30 11.25 20.47
C ASP A 128 12.92 12.59 21.09
N CYS A 129 12.05 13.33 20.42
CA CYS A 129 11.55 14.61 20.89
C CYS A 129 10.08 14.81 20.52
N SER A 130 9.27 13.80 20.86
CA SER A 130 7.82 13.90 20.90
C SER A 130 7.40 14.72 22.14
N GLU A 131 6.97 15.97 21.96
CA GLU A 131 6.57 16.87 23.07
C GLU A 131 5.15 17.42 22.92
N SER A 132 4.27 17.03 23.85
CA SER A 132 2.86 17.46 23.92
C SER A 132 2.63 18.97 24.09
N ASN A 133 3.67 19.74 24.43
CA ASN A 133 3.62 21.19 24.60
C ASN A 133 4.24 21.98 23.43
N GLY A 134 4.79 21.32 22.40
CA GLY A 134 5.32 21.97 21.21
C GLY A 134 6.59 22.82 21.41
N ASN A 135 7.32 22.64 22.52
CA ASN A 135 8.66 23.21 22.63
C ASN A 135 9.60 22.46 21.67
N LYS A 136 10.32 23.22 20.86
CA LYS A 136 10.94 22.71 19.63
C LYS A 136 12.01 21.66 19.91
N CYS A 137 11.98 20.56 19.15
CA CYS A 137 13.14 19.69 18.92
C CYS A 137 14.39 20.54 18.70
N ASN A 138 15.43 20.34 19.51
CA ASN A 138 16.67 21.11 19.39
C ASN A 138 17.42 20.67 18.12
N GLU A 139 17.38 21.51 17.08
CA GLU A 139 17.83 21.18 15.72
C GLU A 139 19.32 20.77 15.60
N ILE A 140 20.11 20.98 16.66
CA ILE A 140 21.57 20.80 16.67
C ILE A 140 22.01 19.54 17.42
N LYS A 141 21.22 19.03 18.39
CA LYS A 141 21.53 17.82 19.18
C LYS A 141 20.26 17.13 19.68
N CYS A 142 20.23 15.80 19.58
CA CYS A 142 19.23 15.00 20.29
C CYS A 142 19.47 15.07 21.80
N ASP A 143 18.55 15.65 22.57
CA ASP A 143 18.63 15.63 24.05
C ASP A 143 18.22 14.26 24.63
N LYS A 144 17.43 13.48 23.88
CA LYS A 144 17.12 12.07 24.10
C LYS A 144 17.26 11.30 22.79
N THR A 145 17.66 10.03 22.88
CA THR A 145 17.65 9.12 21.74
C THR A 145 16.81 7.88 22.02
N CYS A 146 16.25 7.30 20.96
CA CYS A 146 15.56 6.01 21.02
C CYS A 146 16.05 5.09 19.89
N LYS A 147 15.79 3.80 20.03
CA LYS A 147 16.27 2.75 19.11
C LYS A 147 15.08 2.01 18.52
N GLY A 148 15.07 1.88 17.20
CA GLY A 148 14.02 1.17 16.45
C GLY A 148 14.55 0.72 15.10
N ASN A 149 13.67 0.35 14.18
CA ASN A 149 14.05 -0.08 12.83
C ASN A 149 14.02 1.05 11.79
N TYR A 150 13.40 2.17 12.13
CA TYR A 150 13.43 3.41 11.35
C TYR A 150 13.19 4.62 12.27
N CYS A 151 13.69 5.79 11.87
CA CYS A 151 13.32 7.07 12.46
C CYS A 151 12.10 7.64 11.73
N VAL A 152 11.20 8.30 12.45
CA VAL A 152 10.03 9.01 11.91
C VAL A 152 10.12 10.49 12.23
N ALA A 153 9.67 11.33 11.30
CA ALA A 153 9.48 12.76 11.50
C ALA A 153 8.09 13.17 10.98
N ASP A 154 7.24 13.67 11.86
CA ASP A 154 5.98 14.33 11.52
C ASP A 154 6.23 15.84 11.42
N LEU A 155 6.05 16.39 10.23
CA LEU A 155 6.38 17.78 9.93
C LEU A 155 5.20 18.76 10.17
N GLU A 156 4.04 18.25 10.58
CA GLU A 156 2.91 19.03 11.11
C GLU A 156 2.92 19.08 12.65
N GLY A 157 3.15 17.94 13.31
CA GLY A 157 3.23 17.83 14.78
C GLY A 157 4.54 18.31 15.42
N ASN A 158 5.62 18.33 14.63
CA ASN A 158 7.02 18.44 15.08
C ASN A 158 7.56 17.20 15.83
N ASP A 159 6.87 16.07 15.76
CA ASP A 159 7.28 14.86 16.49
C ASP A 159 8.40 14.11 15.76
N GLN A 160 9.43 13.74 16.52
CA GLN A 160 10.50 12.84 16.10
C GLN A 160 10.60 11.66 17.05
N GLY A 161 10.86 10.49 16.49
CA GLY A 161 11.11 9.28 17.27
C GLY A 161 11.52 8.10 16.38
N CYS A 162 11.38 6.91 16.93
CA CYS A 162 11.69 5.65 16.27
C CYS A 162 10.45 4.75 16.20
N GLY A 163 10.32 4.00 15.11
CA GLY A 163 9.31 2.96 14.95
C GLY A 163 9.94 1.58 14.79
N TYR A 164 9.15 0.54 15.04
CA TYR A 164 9.57 -0.86 14.97
C TYR A 164 9.00 -1.57 13.74
N GLY A 165 9.78 -2.47 13.16
CA GLY A 165 9.41 -3.27 11.99
C GLY A 165 9.33 -2.46 10.69
N ILE A 166 8.29 -2.69 9.90
CA ILE A 166 8.07 -2.01 8.61
C ILE A 166 7.28 -0.72 8.89
N PRO A 167 7.69 0.45 8.35
CA PRO A 167 6.96 1.68 8.54
C PRO A 167 5.56 1.63 7.93
N ARG A 168 4.55 2.08 8.68
CA ARG A 168 3.16 2.23 8.18
C ARG A 168 3.10 3.06 6.89
N LEU A 169 3.98 4.05 6.73
CA LEU A 169 4.09 4.82 5.49
C LEU A 169 4.53 3.94 4.29
N ALA A 170 5.50 3.05 4.47
CA ALA A 170 5.96 2.16 3.39
C ALA A 170 4.85 1.19 2.92
N MET A 171 4.05 0.69 3.87
CA MET A 171 2.84 -0.07 3.57
C MET A 171 1.80 0.79 2.83
N PHE A 172 1.56 2.02 3.29
CA PHE A 172 0.61 2.95 2.67
C PHE A 172 0.99 3.29 1.22
N LEU A 173 2.28 3.43 0.91
CA LEU A 173 2.79 3.65 -0.45
C LEU A 173 2.76 2.39 -1.33
N ARG A 174 2.35 1.24 -0.78
CA ARG A 174 2.38 -0.08 -1.43
C ARG A 174 3.76 -0.44 -1.99
N MET A 175 4.83 -0.16 -1.23
CA MET A 175 6.20 -0.48 -1.64
C MET A 175 6.34 -1.98 -1.96
N ILE A 176 6.81 -2.32 -3.17
CA ILE A 176 6.99 -3.71 -3.62
C ILE A 176 8.16 -4.40 -2.91
N ASP A 177 9.26 -3.70 -2.69
CA ASP A 177 10.45 -4.22 -2.03
C ASP A 177 10.94 -3.17 -1.03
N TYR A 178 10.65 -3.38 0.25
CA TYR A 178 11.11 -2.49 1.31
C TYR A 178 12.63 -2.56 1.53
N ILE A 179 13.27 -3.70 1.23
CA ILE A 179 14.71 -3.91 1.46
C ILE A 179 15.53 -3.11 0.46
N LYS A 180 15.11 -3.01 -0.81
CA LYS A 180 15.72 -2.11 -1.82
C LYS A 180 15.90 -0.68 -1.32
N TRP A 181 15.00 -0.20 -0.45
CA TRP A 181 14.98 1.17 0.04
C TRP A 181 15.54 1.35 1.46
N GLN A 182 16.15 0.30 2.04
CA GLN A 182 16.95 0.48 3.26
C GLN A 182 18.12 1.44 3.01
N GLY A 183 18.38 2.31 3.98
CA GLY A 183 19.33 3.42 3.85
C GLY A 183 18.76 4.67 3.15
N SER A 184 17.53 4.64 2.63
CA SER A 184 16.89 5.81 2.02
C SER A 184 16.05 6.60 3.04
N THR A 185 15.97 7.92 2.85
CA THR A 185 14.82 8.72 3.31
C THR A 185 13.62 8.40 2.43
N ILE A 186 12.43 8.27 3.01
CA ILE A 186 11.16 8.03 2.33
C ILE A 186 10.18 9.09 2.85
N CYS A 187 9.88 10.10 2.04
CA CYS A 187 8.96 11.17 2.39
C CYS A 187 7.71 11.14 1.52
N SER A 188 6.57 11.45 2.13
CA SER A 188 5.32 11.70 1.41
C SER A 188 4.52 12.84 2.02
N ARG A 189 3.57 13.33 1.24
CA ARG A 189 2.45 14.15 1.69
C ARG A 189 1.18 13.56 1.10
N TYR A 190 0.17 13.35 1.92
CA TYR A 190 -1.18 13.03 1.43
C TYR A 190 -2.20 14.01 1.98
N GLN A 191 -3.28 14.21 1.23
CA GLN A 191 -4.42 15.02 1.63
C GLN A 191 -5.72 14.31 1.28
N ALA A 192 -6.60 14.14 2.27
CA ALA A 192 -7.94 13.55 2.17
C ALA A 192 -8.95 14.35 2.99
N GLY A 193 -9.89 15.01 2.31
CA GLY A 193 -10.68 16.10 2.89
C GLY A 193 -9.79 17.14 3.57
N ASN A 194 -10.15 17.49 4.80
CA ASN A 194 -9.39 18.38 5.67
C ASN A 194 -8.15 17.75 6.34
N THR A 195 -7.94 16.45 6.19
CA THR A 195 -6.75 15.79 6.74
C THR A 195 -5.60 15.88 5.75
N VAL A 196 -4.57 16.61 6.12
CA VAL A 196 -3.25 16.56 5.51
C VAL A 196 -2.34 15.76 6.45
N ILE A 197 -1.40 15.00 5.91
CA ILE A 197 -0.29 14.44 6.68
C ILE A 197 1.00 14.65 5.89
N ASN A 198 2.04 15.13 6.58
CA ASN A 198 3.39 15.34 6.06
C ASN A 198 4.37 14.46 6.85
N GLY A 199 4.68 13.27 6.32
CA GLY A 199 5.50 12.28 7.02
C GLY A 199 6.76 11.89 6.27
N CYS A 200 7.86 11.74 7.01
CA CYS A 200 9.11 11.18 6.52
C CYS A 200 9.58 10.04 7.42
N THR A 201 10.16 9.00 6.81
CA THR A 201 10.84 7.91 7.51
C THR A 201 12.26 7.74 6.98
N CYS A 202 13.20 7.38 7.87
CA CYS A 202 14.59 7.10 7.50
C CYS A 202 15.03 5.78 8.13
N THR A 203 15.61 4.90 7.31
CA THR A 203 16.25 3.65 7.73
C THR A 203 17.77 3.74 7.76
N SER A 204 18.32 4.89 7.39
CA SER A 204 19.74 5.21 7.52
C SER A 204 20.03 5.89 8.85
N PRO A 205 21.17 5.60 9.52
CA PRO A 205 21.65 6.38 10.65
C PRO A 205 22.12 7.80 10.28
N THR A 206 22.09 8.19 8.99
CA THR A 206 22.36 9.57 8.57
C THR A 206 21.32 10.52 9.16
N GLY A 207 21.79 11.61 9.78
CA GLY A 207 21.00 12.54 10.60
C GLY A 207 19.83 13.27 9.93
N ASN A 208 19.49 13.02 8.67
CA ASN A 208 18.39 13.70 7.97
C ASN A 208 17.06 13.66 8.74
N CYS A 209 16.59 12.49 9.22
CA CYS A 209 15.37 12.43 10.05
C CYS A 209 15.58 12.86 11.51
N ASN A 210 16.82 13.10 11.93
CA ASN A 210 17.15 13.66 13.25
C ASN A 210 17.23 15.20 13.19
N GLU A 211 17.47 15.79 12.02
CA GLU A 211 17.58 17.24 11.77
C GLU A 211 16.26 17.82 11.20
N MET A 212 15.31 18.25 12.05
CA MET A 212 13.96 18.69 11.60
C MET A 212 13.95 19.77 10.52
N ALA A 213 14.82 20.79 10.63
CA ALA A 213 14.90 21.87 9.64
C ALA A 213 15.25 21.35 8.25
N LYS A 214 16.26 20.47 8.18
CA LYS A 214 16.72 19.82 6.96
C LYS A 214 15.69 18.86 6.39
N MET A 215 14.95 18.15 7.25
CA MET A 215 13.85 17.28 6.81
C MET A 215 12.67 18.07 6.22
N ARG A 216 12.32 19.23 6.79
CA ARG A 216 11.34 20.15 6.18
C ARG A 216 11.81 20.70 4.84
N GLU A 217 13.08 21.12 4.73
CA GLU A 217 13.64 21.57 3.45
C GLU A 217 13.57 20.44 2.39
N TYR A 218 13.98 19.23 2.78
CA TYR A 218 13.91 18.04 1.92
C TYR A 218 12.48 17.75 1.48
N GLN A 219 11.48 17.76 2.36
CA GLN A 219 10.09 17.49 1.99
C GLN A 219 9.51 18.60 1.11
N ASN A 220 9.75 19.88 1.43
CA ASN A 220 9.29 21.00 0.60
C ASN A 220 9.82 20.87 -0.82
N LYS A 221 11.13 20.66 -0.96
CA LYS A 221 11.82 20.58 -2.27
C LYS A 221 11.47 19.32 -3.06
N ASN A 222 11.52 18.15 -2.41
CA ASN A 222 11.47 16.86 -3.10
C ASN A 222 10.07 16.20 -3.08
N VAL A 223 9.12 16.67 -2.26
CA VAL A 223 7.75 16.13 -2.23
C VAL A 223 6.73 17.17 -2.66
N ILE A 224 6.69 18.32 -1.99
CA ILE A 224 5.58 19.29 -2.14
C ILE A 224 5.70 20.07 -3.46
N LEU A 225 6.90 20.56 -3.76
CA LEU A 225 7.24 21.32 -4.98
C LEU A 225 7.72 20.43 -6.15
N ARG A 226 7.79 19.11 -5.95
CA ARG A 226 8.21 18.16 -7.00
C ARG A 226 7.08 17.95 -8.01
N ASN A 227 7.39 18.15 -9.30
CA ASN A 227 6.49 17.93 -10.43
C ASN A 227 5.17 18.73 -10.31
N LEU A 228 5.23 20.04 -10.04
CA LEU A 228 4.03 20.88 -9.95
C LEU A 228 3.18 20.86 -11.23
N ASP A 229 3.83 20.89 -12.39
CA ASP A 229 3.17 20.92 -13.70
C ASP A 229 2.59 19.56 -14.14
N ASN A 230 2.84 18.48 -13.38
CA ASN A 230 2.37 17.13 -13.68
C ASN A 230 1.69 16.53 -12.43
N GLN A 231 0.50 17.04 -12.11
CA GLN A 231 -0.34 16.55 -11.02
C GLN A 231 -1.71 16.11 -11.53
N HIS A 232 -2.23 15.08 -10.90
CA HIS A 232 -3.58 14.59 -11.07
C HIS A 232 -4.53 15.26 -10.08
N TYR A 233 -5.71 15.57 -10.59
CA TYR A 233 -6.84 16.09 -9.83
C TYR A 233 -7.61 14.90 -9.25
N CYS A 234 -7.66 14.80 -7.93
CA CYS A 234 -8.16 13.63 -7.20
C CYS A 234 -9.43 13.95 -6.42
N TYR A 235 -10.29 12.93 -6.28
CA TYR A 235 -11.43 12.99 -5.36
C TYR A 235 -10.92 13.00 -3.91
N SER A 236 -11.41 13.92 -3.08
CA SER A 236 -10.93 14.12 -1.72
C SER A 236 -12.06 13.93 -0.71
N LEU A 237 -11.92 12.97 0.20
CA LEU A 237 -12.89 12.65 1.24
C LEU A 237 -12.21 11.97 2.42
N HIS A 238 -12.49 12.44 3.63
CA HIS A 238 -12.23 11.70 4.86
C HIS A 238 -13.55 11.61 5.65
N GLN A 239 -14.03 10.39 5.90
CA GLN A 239 -15.26 10.16 6.66
C GLN A 239 -15.17 8.85 7.45
N LYS A 240 -15.49 8.93 8.76
CA LYS A 240 -15.62 7.80 9.69
C LYS A 240 -17.11 7.55 10.04
N SER A 241 -17.47 6.32 10.39
CA SER A 241 -18.84 5.91 10.76
C SER A 241 -18.86 4.52 11.42
N THR A 242 -19.71 4.31 12.44
CA THR A 242 -20.00 2.97 13.01
C THR A 242 -21.04 2.17 12.20
N LYS A 243 -21.52 2.72 11.08
CA LYS A 243 -22.52 2.11 10.18
C LYS A 243 -22.04 2.15 8.74
N PRO A 244 -22.42 1.18 7.88
CA PRO A 244 -22.09 1.20 6.46
C PRO A 244 -22.48 2.52 5.79
N PHE A 245 -21.59 3.03 4.93
CA PHE A 245 -21.83 4.28 4.21
C PHE A 245 -22.99 4.16 3.22
N LYS A 246 -23.80 5.23 3.16
CA LYS A 246 -24.84 5.43 2.15
C LYS A 246 -24.35 6.39 1.07
N THR A 247 -25.01 6.38 -0.09
CA THR A 247 -24.68 7.24 -1.25
C THR A 247 -24.68 8.74 -0.96
N ASN A 248 -25.29 9.21 0.13
CA ASN A 248 -25.20 10.62 0.50
C ASN A 248 -23.78 11.07 0.88
N VAL A 249 -22.86 10.13 1.17
CA VAL A 249 -21.44 10.43 1.42
C VAL A 249 -20.76 11.10 0.20
N PHE A 250 -21.21 10.79 -1.02
CA PHE A 250 -20.70 11.41 -2.26
C PHE A 250 -20.86 12.95 -2.29
N LYS A 251 -21.79 13.52 -1.49
CA LYS A 251 -22.06 14.97 -1.49
C LYS A 251 -21.12 15.81 -0.62
N LYS A 252 -20.27 15.17 0.19
CA LYS A 252 -19.35 15.85 1.12
C LYS A 252 -17.91 15.93 0.60
N SER A 253 -17.67 15.51 -0.64
CA SER A 253 -16.32 15.44 -1.19
C SER A 253 -15.82 16.79 -1.66
N GLU A 254 -14.54 17.00 -1.42
CA GLU A 254 -13.73 18.06 -2.00
C GLU A 254 -12.82 17.43 -3.07
N THR A 255 -11.81 18.17 -3.52
CA THR A 255 -10.80 17.71 -4.48
C THR A 255 -9.44 18.26 -4.11
N CYS A 256 -8.37 17.57 -4.49
CA CYS A 256 -7.00 18.04 -4.28
C CYS A 256 -6.05 17.52 -5.36
N GLU A 257 -4.82 18.04 -5.39
CA GLU A 257 -3.85 17.79 -6.46
C GLU A 257 -2.59 17.09 -5.92
N GLY A 258 -2.16 16.04 -6.64
CA GLY A 258 -1.01 15.23 -6.28
C GLY A 258 -0.42 14.48 -7.46
N GLN A 259 0.76 13.89 -7.29
CA GLN A 259 1.38 13.04 -8.31
C GLN A 259 0.58 11.75 -8.53
N TYR A 260 -0.16 11.30 -7.50
CA TYR A 260 -1.04 10.14 -7.53
C TYR A 260 -2.36 10.45 -6.82
N CYS A 261 -3.40 9.71 -7.15
CA CYS A 261 -4.62 9.64 -6.36
C CYS A 261 -4.64 8.34 -5.55
N PHE A 262 -5.21 8.36 -4.36
CA PHE A 262 -5.36 7.17 -3.52
C PHE A 262 -6.80 7.01 -3.01
N PHE A 263 -7.14 5.76 -2.70
CA PHE A 263 -8.39 5.37 -2.06
C PHE A 263 -8.10 4.29 -1.02
N SER A 264 -8.49 4.52 0.22
CA SER A 264 -8.43 3.55 1.31
C SER A 264 -9.79 3.43 1.98
N ILE A 265 -10.17 2.20 2.32
CA ILE A 265 -11.32 1.90 3.15
C ILE A 265 -10.97 0.82 4.18
N THR A 266 -11.46 1.03 5.40
CA THR A 266 -11.48 0.05 6.50
C THR A 266 -12.93 -0.19 6.91
N THR A 267 -13.29 -1.43 7.27
CA THR A 267 -14.67 -1.82 7.65
C THR A 267 -14.79 -2.43 9.05
N THR A 268 -13.67 -2.79 9.67
CA THR A 268 -13.60 -3.37 11.01
C THR A 268 -12.46 -2.76 11.82
N GLU A 269 -12.70 -2.52 13.10
CA GLU A 269 -11.70 -2.09 14.09
C GLU A 269 -11.52 -3.20 15.14
N LEU A 270 -10.29 -3.35 15.63
CA LEU A 270 -9.95 -4.23 16.76
C LEU A 270 -10.13 -3.43 18.05
N THR A 271 -10.94 -3.94 18.97
CA THR A 271 -11.26 -3.26 20.24
C THR A 271 -11.21 -4.24 21.40
N ILE A 272 -10.85 -3.77 22.60
CA ILE A 272 -10.96 -4.54 23.83
C ILE A 272 -12.26 -4.18 24.53
N GLU A 273 -12.94 -5.18 25.09
CA GLU A 273 -14.09 -5.03 25.96
C GLU A 273 -13.81 -5.69 27.31
N SER A 274 -14.41 -5.18 28.38
CA SER A 274 -14.47 -5.91 29.64
C SER A 274 -15.39 -7.11 29.48
N GLU A 275 -14.96 -8.29 29.93
CA GLU A 275 -15.83 -9.46 30.05
C GLU A 275 -16.97 -9.11 31.04
N GLU A 276 -18.25 -9.27 30.64
CA GLU A 276 -19.40 -8.90 31.48
C GLU A 276 -19.50 -9.81 32.71
N TYR A 277 -18.76 -9.47 33.78
CA TYR A 277 -18.95 -10.07 35.10
C TYR A 277 -18.70 -9.07 36.24
N HIS A 278 -19.79 -8.52 36.77
CA HIS A 278 -19.78 -7.74 38.03
C HIS A 278 -19.74 -8.68 39.25
N ASP A 279 -18.63 -9.39 39.47
CA ASP A 279 -18.38 -10.02 40.78
C ASP A 279 -17.79 -8.99 41.74
N ALA A 280 -18.65 -8.38 42.57
CA ALA A 280 -18.28 -7.35 43.56
C ALA A 280 -17.30 -7.83 44.65
N LEU A 281 -16.89 -9.10 44.60
CA LEU A 281 -15.96 -9.77 45.53
C LEU A 281 -14.55 -9.94 44.96
N THR A 282 -14.35 -9.79 43.64
CA THR A 282 -13.03 -9.89 43.00
C THR A 282 -12.72 -8.63 42.21
N SER A 283 -11.72 -7.86 42.64
CA SER A 283 -11.29 -6.60 42.02
C SER A 283 -10.58 -6.75 40.66
N SER A 284 -10.74 -7.89 39.99
CA SER A 284 -10.13 -8.20 38.69
C SER A 284 -11.16 -8.13 37.57
N THR A 285 -11.14 -7.04 36.81
CA THR A 285 -11.79 -6.96 35.50
C THR A 285 -11.02 -7.83 34.50
N ASN A 286 -11.67 -8.87 33.96
CA ASN A 286 -11.16 -9.58 32.79
C ASN A 286 -11.47 -8.78 31.52
N PHE A 287 -10.65 -8.97 30.50
CA PHE A 287 -10.79 -8.31 29.20
C PHE A 287 -10.77 -9.33 28.07
N ILE A 288 -11.51 -9.03 27.00
CA ILE A 288 -11.55 -9.83 25.78
C ILE A 288 -11.41 -8.90 24.56
N GLY A 289 -10.58 -9.28 23.62
CA GLY A 289 -10.48 -8.60 22.33
C GLY A 289 -11.60 -9.04 21.39
N THR A 290 -12.16 -8.09 20.65
CA THR A 290 -13.26 -8.29 19.71
C THR A 290 -13.08 -7.41 18.46
N THR A 291 -13.84 -7.69 17.41
CA THR A 291 -13.91 -6.87 16.20
C THR A 291 -15.23 -6.12 16.15
N ARG A 292 -15.20 -4.79 16.05
CA ARG A 292 -16.39 -3.95 15.88
C ARG A 292 -16.52 -3.43 14.44
N PRO A 293 -17.75 -3.30 13.90
CA PRO A 293 -17.97 -2.61 12.63
C PRO A 293 -17.57 -1.13 12.73
N TYR A 294 -16.54 -0.76 12.00
CA TYR A 294 -15.99 0.59 11.97
C TYR A 294 -15.60 0.91 10.52
N TYR A 295 -16.33 1.83 9.92
CA TYR A 295 -16.20 2.19 8.52
C TYR A 295 -15.45 3.51 8.42
N GLU A 296 -14.32 3.51 7.73
CA GLU A 296 -13.52 4.70 7.43
C GLU A 296 -13.20 4.73 5.95
N ILE A 297 -13.45 5.86 5.30
CA ILE A 297 -13.00 6.15 3.94
C ILE A 297 -11.98 7.28 4.01
N LEU A 298 -10.84 7.05 3.37
CA LEU A 298 -9.80 8.04 3.08
C LEU A 298 -9.54 8.01 1.56
N ALA A 299 -10.03 9.01 0.85
CA ALA A 299 -9.77 9.21 -0.56
C ALA A 299 -9.09 10.57 -0.75
N GLY A 300 -8.08 10.64 -1.61
CA GLY A 300 -7.32 11.87 -1.73
C GLY A 300 -6.22 11.85 -2.78
N CYS A 301 -5.34 12.84 -2.67
CA CYS A 301 -4.15 13.01 -3.48
C CYS A 301 -2.89 12.71 -2.66
N LEU A 302 -1.85 12.24 -3.33
CA LEU A 302 -0.59 11.78 -2.76
C LEU A 302 0.59 12.38 -3.56
N LYS A 303 1.60 12.85 -2.83
CA LYS A 303 2.90 13.29 -3.35
C LYS A 303 4.00 12.50 -2.65
N VAL A 304 5.02 12.08 -3.39
CA VAL A 304 6.15 11.26 -2.92
C VAL A 304 7.48 11.84 -3.37
N ASP A 305 8.55 11.53 -2.63
CA ASP A 305 9.90 11.98 -2.97
C ASP A 305 10.53 11.25 -4.17
N ASN A 306 10.09 10.01 -4.44
CA ASN A 306 10.48 9.21 -5.60
C ASN A 306 9.35 8.26 -6.01
N ASP A 307 9.03 8.24 -7.29
CA ASP A 307 7.95 7.42 -7.88
C ASP A 307 8.25 5.91 -7.80
N GLU A 308 9.53 5.50 -7.82
CA GLU A 308 9.92 4.09 -7.67
C GLU A 308 9.65 3.52 -6.25
N LYS A 309 9.33 4.38 -5.27
CA LYS A 309 8.97 3.97 -3.90
C LYS A 309 7.46 3.76 -3.74
N LEU A 310 6.72 3.73 -4.83
CA LEU A 310 5.26 3.61 -4.84
C LEU A 310 4.82 2.55 -5.84
N ASN A 311 3.73 1.84 -5.54
CA ASN A 311 3.09 0.93 -6.50
C ASN A 311 1.66 1.37 -6.81
N ILE A 312 1.28 1.28 -8.08
CA ILE A 312 -0.08 1.52 -8.59
C ILE A 312 -0.91 0.22 -8.52
N GLY A 313 -2.23 0.32 -8.40
CA GLY A 313 -3.13 -0.82 -8.19
C GLY A 313 -3.70 -0.85 -6.77
N CYS A 314 -4.15 -2.03 -6.32
CA CYS A 314 -4.84 -2.20 -5.04
C CYS A 314 -4.34 -3.41 -4.23
N THR A 315 -4.17 -3.22 -2.94
CA THR A 315 -4.02 -4.28 -1.93
C THR A 315 -5.34 -4.40 -1.15
N ARG A 316 -5.88 -5.62 -0.99
CA ARG A 316 -7.13 -5.88 -0.27
C ARG A 316 -6.96 -7.00 0.74
N GLU A 317 -7.35 -6.78 1.98
CA GLU A 317 -7.44 -7.79 3.05
C GLU A 317 -8.91 -8.21 3.25
N TYR A 318 -9.15 -9.50 3.41
CA TYR A 318 -10.49 -10.05 3.62
C TYR A 318 -10.47 -11.37 4.39
N ASN A 319 -11.52 -11.60 5.17
CA ASN A 319 -11.86 -12.91 5.71
C ASN A 319 -12.79 -13.63 4.72
N GLY A 320 -12.79 -14.96 4.67
CA GLY A 320 -13.69 -15.74 3.81
C GLY A 320 -13.65 -15.36 2.31
N SER A 321 -14.70 -14.71 1.80
CA SER A 321 -14.81 -14.38 0.36
C SER A 321 -14.12 -13.07 -0.03
N LYS A 322 -13.50 -13.03 -1.22
CA LYS A 322 -12.78 -11.85 -1.76
C LYS A 322 -13.64 -10.58 -1.88
N ASN A 323 -14.98 -10.69 -1.94
CA ASN A 323 -15.89 -9.57 -2.22
C ASN A 323 -16.84 -9.18 -1.07
N ASN A 324 -17.37 -10.12 -0.29
CA ASN A 324 -18.42 -9.79 0.71
C ASN A 324 -17.88 -9.42 2.10
N SER A 325 -16.57 -9.57 2.32
CA SER A 325 -15.96 -9.55 3.65
C SER A 325 -14.58 -8.87 3.63
N THR A 326 -14.49 -7.80 2.82
CA THR A 326 -13.34 -6.88 2.78
C THR A 326 -13.18 -6.18 4.12
N ILE A 327 -12.02 -6.37 4.77
CA ILE A 327 -11.61 -5.70 6.01
C ILE A 327 -10.94 -4.37 5.68
N SER A 328 -10.01 -4.41 4.73
CA SER A 328 -9.34 -3.22 4.20
C SER A 328 -9.17 -3.33 2.68
N LYS A 329 -9.25 -2.20 1.97
CA LYS A 329 -8.86 -2.06 0.56
C LYS A 329 -8.11 -0.74 0.43
N GLN A 330 -6.86 -0.80 0.00
CA GLN A 330 -6.02 0.36 -0.28
C GLN A 330 -5.59 0.34 -1.75
N CYS A 331 -5.80 1.45 -2.45
CA CYS A 331 -5.48 1.63 -3.86
C CYS A 331 -4.72 2.92 -4.11
N ILE A 332 -3.83 2.91 -5.10
CA ILE A 332 -3.13 4.08 -5.64
C ILE A 332 -3.21 4.03 -7.17
N CYS A 333 -3.37 5.19 -7.82
CA CYS A 333 -3.49 5.29 -9.27
C CYS A 333 -2.98 6.65 -9.82
N ASP A 334 -2.65 6.66 -11.11
CA ASP A 334 -1.87 7.68 -11.84
C ASP A 334 -2.68 8.38 -12.94
N SER A 335 -3.94 8.72 -12.65
CA SER A 335 -4.74 9.53 -13.55
C SER A 335 -5.80 10.37 -12.82
N HIS A 336 -6.33 11.38 -13.50
CA HIS A 336 -7.34 12.27 -12.93
C HIS A 336 -8.58 11.49 -12.48
N LEU A 337 -8.98 11.69 -11.23
CA LEU A 337 -10.18 11.11 -10.59
C LEU A 337 -10.25 9.57 -10.58
N CYS A 338 -9.17 8.84 -10.84
CA CYS A 338 -9.17 7.36 -10.82
C CYS A 338 -9.58 6.78 -9.46
N ASN A 339 -9.28 7.48 -8.36
CA ASN A 339 -9.70 7.07 -7.02
C ASN A 339 -11.22 7.19 -6.79
N TYR A 340 -11.92 7.99 -7.61
CA TYR A 340 -13.37 8.03 -7.64
C TYR A 340 -13.97 6.78 -8.30
N GLU A 341 -13.31 6.21 -9.32
CA GLU A 341 -13.78 5.00 -10.00
C GLU A 341 -13.78 3.79 -9.05
N TYR A 342 -12.72 3.62 -8.25
CA TYR A 342 -12.66 2.58 -7.19
C TYR A 342 -13.76 2.75 -6.13
N PHE A 343 -14.20 3.99 -5.89
CA PHE A 343 -15.28 4.29 -4.95
C PHE A 343 -16.65 3.96 -5.58
N VAL A 344 -16.88 4.31 -6.85
CA VAL A 344 -18.11 3.94 -7.57
C VAL A 344 -18.23 2.42 -7.75
N GLU A 345 -17.14 1.73 -8.08
CA GLU A 345 -17.08 0.26 -8.18
C GLU A 345 -17.63 -0.40 -6.90
N MET A 346 -17.14 0.05 -5.74
CA MET A 346 -17.46 -0.53 -4.43
C MET A 346 -18.91 -0.27 -3.98
N TYR A 347 -19.53 0.81 -4.43
CA TYR A 347 -20.92 1.19 -4.08
C TYR A 347 -21.90 1.08 -5.27
N SER A 348 -21.50 0.35 -6.32
CA SER A 348 -22.18 0.22 -7.62
C SER A 348 -23.58 -0.42 -7.57
N ASN A 349 -23.96 -1.05 -6.46
CA ASN A 349 -25.32 -1.54 -6.19
C ASN A 349 -26.36 -0.42 -5.95
N THR A 350 -26.05 0.82 -6.32
CA THR A 350 -26.93 1.98 -6.17
C THR A 350 -27.04 2.75 -7.49
N THR A 351 -28.22 3.31 -7.75
CA THR A 351 -28.68 3.90 -9.03
C THR A 351 -27.99 5.21 -9.44
N VAL A 352 -26.74 5.41 -9.01
CA VAL A 352 -25.93 6.62 -9.18
C VAL A 352 -25.13 6.60 -10.50
N THR A 353 -24.87 5.41 -11.05
CA THR A 353 -23.95 5.16 -12.19
C THR A 353 -24.30 5.93 -13.46
N SER A 354 -25.58 6.19 -13.75
CA SER A 354 -26.01 6.86 -14.99
C SER A 354 -25.80 8.38 -14.95
N LYS A 355 -26.13 9.04 -13.84
CA LYS A 355 -26.01 10.51 -13.73
C LYS A 355 -24.56 10.97 -13.60
N ILE A 356 -23.72 10.20 -12.91
CA ILE A 356 -22.33 10.63 -12.68
C ILE A 356 -21.44 10.31 -13.89
N LYS A 357 -21.71 9.21 -14.60
CA LYS A 357 -21.07 8.96 -15.91
C LYS A 357 -21.42 10.08 -16.92
N ALA A 358 -22.68 10.49 -16.97
CA ALA A 358 -23.10 11.64 -17.77
C ALA A 358 -22.43 12.97 -17.32
N LEU A 359 -22.18 13.18 -16.03
CA LEU A 359 -21.46 14.36 -15.53
C LEU A 359 -19.97 14.34 -15.94
N ALA A 360 -19.30 13.20 -15.84
CA ALA A 360 -17.91 13.02 -16.27
C ALA A 360 -17.72 13.14 -17.80
N GLU A 361 -18.73 12.71 -18.56
CA GLU A 361 -18.78 12.89 -20.02
C GLU A 361 -19.12 14.35 -20.41
N SER A 362 -20.00 15.03 -19.66
CA SER A 362 -20.40 16.43 -19.91
C SER A 362 -19.36 17.48 -19.53
N SER A 363 -18.48 17.19 -18.56
CA SER A 363 -17.40 18.08 -18.13
C SER A 363 -16.20 18.09 -19.09
N GLY A 364 -16.25 17.27 -20.16
CA GLY A 364 -15.20 17.19 -21.18
C GLY A 364 -13.93 16.46 -20.75
N ILE A 365 -13.83 16.04 -19.50
CA ILE A 365 -12.62 15.44 -18.89
C ILE A 365 -12.25 14.10 -19.56
N PHE A 366 -13.22 13.35 -20.11
CA PHE A 366 -12.97 12.11 -20.84
C PHE A 366 -12.58 12.27 -22.33
N LYS A 367 -12.44 13.51 -22.85
CA LYS A 367 -12.15 13.75 -24.28
C LYS A 367 -10.66 13.93 -24.64
N GLN A 368 -9.72 13.39 -23.85
CA GLN A 368 -8.32 13.26 -24.26
C GLN A 368 -7.66 11.91 -23.91
N ARG A 369 -8.08 10.84 -24.59
CA ARG A 369 -7.13 9.81 -25.05
C ARG A 369 -7.39 9.49 -26.54
N HIS A 370 -6.33 9.15 -27.26
CA HIS A 370 -6.25 8.99 -28.72
C HIS A 370 -6.43 10.25 -29.58
N ARG A 371 -5.40 11.11 -29.56
CA ARG A 371 -4.87 11.63 -30.83
C ARG A 371 -3.33 11.69 -30.81
N THR A 372 -2.71 10.54 -31.00
CA THR A 372 -1.42 10.51 -31.71
C THR A 372 -1.65 11.08 -33.11
N ASN A 373 -1.15 12.28 -33.39
CA ASN A 373 -0.89 12.65 -34.78
C ASN A 373 0.27 13.64 -34.88
N LYS A 374 1.26 13.27 -35.69
CA LYS A 374 2.26 14.19 -36.21
C LYS A 374 1.56 15.21 -37.14
N ASN A 375 2.14 16.41 -37.18
CA ASN A 375 2.02 17.42 -38.24
C ASN A 375 0.63 18.02 -38.54
N SER A 376 0.48 19.29 -38.17
CA SER A 376 -0.05 20.31 -39.09
C SER A 376 0.64 21.65 -38.83
N GLN A 377 1.28 22.22 -39.86
CA GLN A 377 2.02 23.48 -39.78
C GLN A 377 1.08 24.69 -39.67
N VAL A 378 1.56 25.76 -39.01
CA VAL A 378 1.35 27.14 -39.47
C VAL A 378 2.73 27.84 -39.43
N LYS A 379 3.05 28.58 -40.49
CA LYS A 379 4.29 29.37 -40.68
C LYS A 379 4.25 30.64 -39.79
N ASN A 380 5.30 31.44 -39.53
CA ASN A 380 6.59 31.69 -40.17
C ASN A 380 7.68 31.76 -39.09
N ASP A 381 9.00 31.85 -39.34
CA ASP A 381 9.94 31.31 -40.36
C ASP A 381 11.35 31.58 -39.78
N SER A 382 12.36 30.74 -39.99
CA SER A 382 13.46 30.96 -40.95
C SER A 382 14.51 29.83 -40.82
N ILE A 383 15.33 29.67 -41.85
CA ILE A 383 16.20 28.51 -42.13
C ILE A 383 17.57 28.65 -41.45
N ILE A 384 18.10 27.58 -40.83
CA ILE A 384 19.43 26.97 -41.11
C ILE A 384 19.33 25.44 -40.89
N ILE A 385 19.95 24.66 -41.77
CA ILE A 385 20.10 23.19 -41.68
C ILE A 385 21.57 22.89 -41.39
N GLU A 386 21.85 22.04 -40.41
CA GLU A 386 23.04 21.16 -40.45
C GLU A 386 22.69 19.74 -40.00
N ASN A 387 23.29 18.75 -40.66
CA ASN A 387 23.17 17.34 -40.34
C ASN A 387 24.16 16.95 -39.25
N SER A 388 23.73 16.12 -38.30
CA SER A 388 24.60 15.05 -37.79
C SER A 388 23.77 13.81 -37.44
N ASN A 389 24.24 12.66 -37.92
CA ASN A 389 23.84 11.38 -37.36
C ASN A 389 24.47 11.28 -35.97
N ASP A 390 23.77 10.71 -34.99
CA ASP A 390 24.43 9.83 -34.04
C ASP A 390 23.49 8.80 -33.43
N ILE A 391 24.01 7.58 -33.28
CA ILE A 391 23.27 6.40 -32.83
C ILE A 391 23.58 6.18 -31.35
N GLY A 392 22.63 6.53 -30.48
CA GLY A 392 22.71 6.32 -29.03
C GLY A 392 21.80 5.19 -28.56
N PHE A 393 22.30 3.94 -28.54
CA PHE A 393 21.63 2.84 -27.83
C PHE A 393 21.83 3.00 -26.31
N SER A 394 20.74 3.07 -25.55
CA SER A 394 20.74 2.76 -24.11
C SER A 394 19.57 1.84 -23.77
N SER A 395 19.87 0.82 -22.96
CA SER A 395 19.08 -0.40 -22.85
C SER A 395 17.99 -0.36 -21.79
N THR A 396 16.79 -0.84 -22.12
CA THR A 396 15.77 -1.29 -21.16
C THR A 396 15.51 -2.79 -21.32
N SER A 397 16.02 -3.59 -20.38
CA SER A 397 15.59 -4.97 -20.12
C SER A 397 14.43 -4.96 -19.11
N SER A 398 13.43 -5.82 -19.16
CA SER A 398 13.52 -7.27 -19.37
C SER A 398 12.44 -7.89 -20.29
N THR A 399 11.49 -7.11 -20.82
CA THR A 399 10.42 -7.63 -21.71
C THR A 399 10.84 -7.79 -23.18
N PHE A 400 11.91 -7.12 -23.62
CA PHE A 400 12.40 -7.20 -25.01
C PHE A 400 13.10 -8.53 -25.36
N GLY A 401 13.62 -9.27 -24.39
CA GLY A 401 14.38 -10.52 -24.65
C GLY A 401 13.54 -11.58 -25.38
N CYS A 402 12.31 -11.81 -24.93
CA CYS A 402 11.39 -12.75 -25.56
C CYS A 402 10.98 -12.32 -26.98
N TYR A 403 10.85 -11.00 -27.23
CA TYR A 403 10.45 -10.49 -28.55
C TYR A 403 11.57 -10.62 -29.59
N TYR A 404 12.83 -10.37 -29.19
CA TYR A 404 13.97 -10.57 -30.08
C TYR A 404 14.24 -12.04 -30.39
N ILE A 405 14.11 -12.94 -29.41
CA ILE A 405 14.22 -14.39 -29.66
C ILE A 405 13.10 -14.86 -30.62
N PHE A 406 11.88 -14.36 -30.44
CA PHE A 406 10.74 -14.67 -31.32
C PHE A 406 10.97 -14.18 -32.76
N LEU A 407 11.46 -12.96 -32.95
CA LEU A 407 11.84 -12.45 -34.27
C LEU A 407 12.99 -13.25 -34.89
N PHE A 408 14.02 -13.62 -34.12
CA PHE A 408 15.15 -14.42 -34.63
C PHE A 408 14.72 -15.81 -35.10
N VAL A 409 13.84 -16.49 -34.34
CA VAL A 409 13.31 -17.82 -34.70
C VAL A 409 12.42 -17.73 -35.95
N ILE A 410 11.58 -16.69 -36.08
CA ILE A 410 10.79 -16.45 -37.30
C ILE A 410 11.69 -16.15 -38.50
N PHE A 411 12.74 -15.34 -38.33
CA PHE A 411 13.65 -14.98 -39.42
C PHE A 411 14.46 -16.19 -39.92
N TYR A 412 14.96 -17.03 -39.02
CA TYR A 412 15.60 -18.31 -39.38
C TYR A 412 14.64 -19.29 -40.06
N LEU A 413 13.39 -19.38 -39.60
CA LEU A 413 12.38 -20.21 -40.25
C LEU A 413 12.01 -19.69 -41.65
N ILE A 414 12.02 -18.37 -41.89
CA ILE A 414 11.75 -17.81 -43.22
C ILE A 414 12.92 -18.08 -44.17
N ILE A 415 14.17 -17.84 -43.74
CA ILE A 415 15.36 -18.08 -44.57
C ILE A 415 15.53 -19.57 -44.91
N GLY A 416 15.18 -20.47 -43.98
CA GLY A 416 15.20 -21.92 -44.24
C GLY A 416 14.19 -22.42 -45.28
N ILE A 417 13.24 -21.59 -45.73
CA ILE A 417 12.24 -21.93 -46.75
C ILE A 417 12.69 -21.55 -48.16
N GLU A 418 13.56 -20.54 -48.31
CA GLU A 418 14.09 -20.14 -49.64
C GLU A 418 15.27 -21.02 -50.10
N LEU A 419 15.69 -22.00 -49.29
CA LEU A 419 16.82 -22.90 -49.53
C LEU A 419 16.41 -24.37 -49.77
N ILE A 420 15.11 -24.63 -50.04
CA ILE A 420 14.55 -25.94 -50.44
C ILE A 420 13.60 -25.74 -51.63
#